data_AF-A0A8D2QS37-F1
#
_entry.id   AF-A0A8D2QS37-F1
#
_cell.length_a   1.000
_cell.length_b   1.000
_cell.length_c   1.000
_cell.angle_alpha   90.00
_cell.angle_beta   90.00
_cell.angle_gamma   90.00
#
_symmetry.space_group_name_H-M   'P 1'
#
loop_
_entity.id
_entity.type
_entity.pdbx_description
1 polymer ?
#
loop_
_entity_poly.entity_id
_entity_poly.type
_entity_poly.pdbx_seq_one_letter_code
_entity_poly.pdbx_strand_id
1 'polypeptide(L)'
;MLKKKQPNGYYYCESSIVFGKSSIGIDHEADLVKEALRRETQALLPRLNQIKELLTSPEIRTKISKELFEDRHNSSTNTVPFLYHCK
;
A
#
# COMPACT_ATOMS: atom_id res chain seq x y z
N MET A 1 14.81 10.37 -46.92
CA MET A 1 14.51 11.53 -46.04
C MET A 1 15.06 12.81 -46.69
N LEU A 2 14.40 13.32 -47.74
CA LEU A 2 14.94 14.41 -48.58
C LEU A 2 14.32 15.78 -48.30
N LYS A 3 13.33 15.85 -47.41
CA LYS A 3 12.65 17.10 -47.08
C LYS A 3 13.51 17.92 -46.13
N LYS A 4 13.52 19.25 -46.36
CA LYS A 4 14.22 20.20 -45.50
C LYS A 4 13.68 20.08 -44.07
N LYS A 5 14.61 20.07 -43.10
CA LYS A 5 14.26 20.09 -41.67
C LYS A 5 13.53 21.39 -41.32
N GLN A 6 12.70 21.31 -40.29
CA GLN A 6 12.06 22.47 -39.69
C GLN A 6 13.13 23.36 -39.00
N PRO A 7 12.85 24.66 -38.75
CA PRO A 7 13.76 25.55 -38.05
C PRO A 7 14.12 25.10 -36.62
N ASN A 8 13.27 24.28 -36.01
CA ASN A 8 13.49 23.64 -34.70
C ASN A 8 14.42 22.40 -34.76
N GLY A 9 14.93 22.05 -35.95
CA GLY A 9 15.83 20.91 -36.15
C GLY A 9 15.16 19.55 -36.33
N TYR A 10 13.83 19.46 -36.18
CA TYR A 10 13.08 18.23 -36.38
C TYR A 10 12.82 17.95 -37.88
N TYR A 11 12.62 16.68 -38.22
CA TYR A 11 12.29 16.27 -39.59
C TYR A 11 10.91 16.79 -40.02
N TYR A 12 10.75 16.98 -41.33
CA TYR A 12 9.45 17.29 -41.91
C TYR A 12 8.48 16.12 -41.66
N CYS A 13 7.33 16.42 -41.06
CA CYS A 13 6.27 15.46 -40.73
C CYS A 13 5.01 15.88 -41.50
N GLU A 14 4.51 15.03 -42.40
CA GLU A 14 3.28 15.34 -43.15
C GLU A 14 2.02 15.06 -42.32
N SER A 15 2.08 14.00 -41.53
CA SER A 15 1.02 13.58 -40.62
C SER A 15 1.65 13.03 -39.35
N SER A 16 1.00 13.33 -38.24
CA SER A 16 1.31 12.75 -36.94
C SER A 16 0.09 12.00 -36.43
N ILE A 17 0.32 10.89 -35.76
CA ILE A 17 -0.71 10.20 -34.99
C ILE A 17 -0.36 10.43 -33.53
N VAL A 18 -1.26 11.06 -32.79
CA VAL A 18 -1.11 11.22 -31.35
C VAL A 18 -1.67 9.97 -30.68
N PHE A 19 -0.79 9.15 -30.11
CA PHE A 19 -1.21 8.12 -29.17
C PHE A 19 -1.53 8.79 -27.83
N GLY A 20 -2.80 9.15 -27.64
CA GLY A 20 -3.26 9.77 -26.40
C GLY A 20 -4.72 10.23 -26.50
N LYS A 21 -5.57 9.59 -25.69
CA LYS A 21 -7.02 9.82 -25.49
C LYS A 21 -7.95 9.34 -26.60
N SER A 22 -7.97 8.03 -26.84
CA SER A 22 -9.06 7.34 -27.53
C SER A 22 -9.52 6.11 -26.73
N SER A 23 -9.69 6.28 -25.42
CA SER A 23 -10.09 5.24 -24.46
C SER A 23 -10.99 5.82 -23.36
N ILE A 24 -11.85 6.79 -23.73
CA ILE A 24 -12.82 7.43 -22.82
C ILE A 24 -13.64 6.40 -22.01
N GLY A 25 -13.86 5.18 -22.53
CA GLY A 25 -14.55 4.11 -21.81
C GLY A 25 -13.69 3.31 -20.82
N ILE A 26 -12.52 2.83 -21.22
CA ILE A 26 -11.73 1.90 -20.38
C ILE A 26 -10.96 2.63 -19.28
N ASP A 27 -10.41 3.80 -19.58
CA ASP A 27 -9.64 4.58 -18.61
C ASP A 27 -10.56 5.18 -17.53
N HIS A 28 -11.80 5.54 -17.89
CA HIS A 28 -12.77 6.09 -16.95
C HIS A 28 -13.19 5.06 -15.89
N GLU A 29 -13.54 3.85 -16.30
CA GLU A 29 -13.90 2.77 -15.36
C GLU A 29 -12.72 2.42 -14.44
N ALA A 30 -11.51 2.35 -15.00
CA ALA A 30 -10.31 2.10 -14.21
C ALA A 30 -10.05 3.22 -13.18
N ASP A 31 -10.31 4.47 -13.54
CA ASP A 31 -10.15 5.61 -12.63
C ASP A 31 -11.24 5.63 -11.54
N LEU A 32 -12.48 5.23 -11.85
CA LEU A 32 -13.53 5.04 -10.86
C LEU A 32 -13.15 3.95 -9.84
N VAL A 33 -12.63 2.82 -10.30
CA VAL A 33 -12.16 1.74 -9.43
C VAL A 33 -10.99 2.19 -8.56
N LYS A 34 -10.00 2.90 -9.12
CA LYS A 34 -8.87 3.45 -8.36
C LYS A 34 -9.36 4.43 -7.29
N GLU A 35 -10.30 5.30 -7.62
CA GLU A 35 -10.84 6.27 -6.66
C GLU A 35 -11.64 5.60 -5.55
N ALA A 36 -12.42 4.57 -5.85
CA ALA A 36 -13.11 3.77 -4.83
C ALA A 36 -12.10 3.10 -3.88
N LEU A 37 -11.08 2.43 -4.42
CA LEU A 37 -10.03 1.80 -3.63
C LEU A 37 -9.26 2.81 -2.76
N ARG A 38 -8.97 4.00 -3.32
CA ARG A 38 -8.30 5.08 -2.60
C ARG A 38 -9.11 5.55 -1.39
N ARG A 39 -10.42 5.72 -1.54
CA ARG A 39 -11.33 6.11 -0.45
C ARG A 39 -11.38 5.07 0.65
N GLU A 40 -11.54 3.79 0.29
CA GLU A 40 -11.54 2.68 1.25
C GLU A 40 -10.20 2.63 2.01
N THR A 41 -9.09 2.73 1.30
CA THR A 41 -7.75 2.75 1.91
C THR A 41 -7.59 3.92 2.87
N GLN A 42 -8.04 5.11 2.46
CA GLN A 42 -7.94 6.32 3.30
C GLN A 42 -8.84 6.24 4.53
N ALA A 43 -9.99 5.56 4.47
CA ALA A 43 -10.86 5.34 5.62
C ALA A 43 -10.26 4.32 6.62
N LEU A 44 -9.51 3.34 6.13
CA LEU A 44 -8.86 2.31 6.96
C LEU A 44 -7.56 2.79 7.61
N LEU A 45 -6.79 3.64 6.92
CA LEU A 45 -5.46 4.06 7.36
C LEU A 45 -5.42 4.65 8.80
N PRO A 46 -6.34 5.54 9.23
CA PRO A 46 -6.37 6.05 10.59
C PRO A 46 -6.60 4.96 11.64
N ARG A 47 -7.45 3.97 11.34
CA ARG A 47 -7.71 2.84 12.26
C ARG A 47 -6.47 1.96 12.41
N LEU A 48 -5.76 1.71 11.30
CA LEU A 48 -4.49 0.98 11.35
C LEU A 48 -3.44 1.74 12.15
N ASN A 49 -3.35 3.06 11.99
CA ASN A 49 -2.43 3.89 12.77
C ASN A 49 -2.77 3.86 14.27
N GLN A 50 -4.06 3.97 14.65
CA GLN A 50 -4.49 3.83 16.04
C GLN A 50 -4.11 2.47 16.62
N ILE A 51 -4.36 1.38 15.89
CA ILE A 51 -3.97 0.03 16.33
C ILE A 51 -2.44 -0.04 16.52
N LYS A 52 -1.67 0.49 15.56
CA LYS A 52 -0.21 0.51 15.64
C LYS A 52 0.28 1.30 16.86
N GLU A 53 -0.33 2.46 17.16
CA GLU A 53 0.00 3.26 18.34
C GLU A 53 -0.31 2.51 19.63
N LEU A 54 -1.49 1.90 19.74
CA LEU A 54 -1.86 1.07 20.89
C LEU A 54 -0.88 -0.09 21.09
N LEU A 55 -0.51 -0.79 20.02
CA LEU A 55 0.46 -1.88 20.07
C LEU A 55 1.90 -1.40 20.31
N THR A 56 2.19 -0.11 20.14
CA THR A 56 3.49 0.47 20.51
C THR A 56 3.58 0.73 22.01
N SER A 57 2.43 0.86 22.71
CA SER A 57 2.41 1.06 24.16
C SER A 57 2.94 -0.18 24.90
N PRO A 58 3.98 -0.03 25.75
CA PRO A 58 4.54 -1.15 26.50
C PRO A 58 3.55 -1.76 27.50
N GLU A 59 2.63 -0.94 28.04
CA GLU A 59 1.58 -1.42 28.95
C GLU A 59 0.61 -2.37 28.23
N ILE A 60 0.13 -1.96 27.06
CA ILE A 60 -0.79 -2.75 26.25
C ILE A 60 -0.11 -4.03 25.76
N ARG A 61 1.13 -3.93 25.28
CA ARG A 61 1.93 -5.10 24.91
C ARG A 61 2.09 -6.10 26.05
N THR A 62 2.37 -5.60 27.26
CA THR A 62 2.52 -6.44 28.44
C THR A 62 1.21 -7.12 28.79
N LYS A 63 0.07 -6.41 28.75
CA LYS A 63 -1.27 -6.99 28.97
C LYS A 63 -1.59 -8.08 27.95
N ILE A 64 -1.39 -7.82 26.66
CA ILE A 64 -1.60 -8.81 25.58
C ILE A 64 -0.71 -10.04 25.80
N SER A 65 0.58 -9.83 26.11
CA SER A 65 1.50 -10.93 26.40
C SER A 65 1.03 -11.73 27.62
N LYS A 66 0.58 -11.04 28.67
CA LYS A 66 0.04 -11.66 29.87
C LYS A 66 -1.14 -12.58 29.55
N GLU A 67 -2.14 -12.08 28.84
CA GLU A 67 -3.32 -12.85 28.45
C GLU A 67 -2.98 -14.03 27.51
N LEU A 68 -2.11 -13.81 26.53
CA LEU A 68 -1.74 -14.86 25.56
C LEU A 68 -0.93 -16.02 26.17
N PHE A 69 -0.15 -15.75 27.22
CA PHE A 69 0.80 -16.70 27.77
C PHE A 69 0.47 -17.17 29.20
N GLU A 70 -0.11 -16.33 30.06
CA GLU A 70 -0.42 -16.71 31.44
C GLU A 70 -1.72 -17.53 31.58
N ASP A 71 -2.74 -17.32 30.74
CA ASP A 71 -3.98 -18.14 30.76
C ASP A 71 -3.74 -19.60 30.32
N ARG A 72 -2.61 -19.89 29.67
CA ARG A 72 -2.21 -21.26 29.29
C ARG A 72 -1.48 -22.02 30.40
N HIS A 73 -1.16 -21.40 31.54
CA HIS A 73 -0.33 -22.02 32.58
C HIS A 73 -1.10 -22.71 33.71
N ASN A 74 -2.43 -22.84 33.62
CA ASN A 74 -3.20 -23.72 34.52
C ASN A 74 -3.23 -25.21 34.08
N SER A 75 -2.56 -25.56 32.98
CA SER A 75 -2.34 -26.96 32.58
C SER A 75 -0.84 -27.27 32.50
N SER A 76 -0.32 -27.72 33.65
CA SER A 76 0.90 -28.51 33.87
C SER A 76 2.14 -28.26 32.98
N THR A 77 3.19 -27.75 33.64
CA THR A 77 4.59 -28.16 33.54
C THR A 77 5.13 -28.56 32.16
N ASN A 78 5.88 -27.66 31.52
CA ASN A 78 7.31 -27.84 31.26
C ASN A 78 7.87 -26.60 30.54
N THR A 79 8.99 -26.12 31.06
CA THR A 79 9.82 -24.99 30.65
C THR A 79 10.20 -25.02 29.17
N VAL A 80 9.99 -23.90 28.47
CA VAL A 80 10.83 -23.49 27.33
C VAL A 80 10.89 -21.96 27.24
N PRO A 81 12.08 -21.33 27.30
CA PRO A 81 12.21 -19.90 27.10
C PRO A 81 12.29 -19.62 25.60
N PHE A 82 11.20 -19.14 24.99
CA PHE A 82 11.27 -18.61 23.63
C PHE A 82 11.79 -17.18 23.66
N LEU A 83 13.11 -17.09 23.57
CA LEU A 83 13.88 -15.87 23.31
C LEU A 83 13.54 -15.38 21.89
N TYR A 84 12.56 -14.48 21.73
CA TYR A 84 12.37 -13.77 20.47
C TYR A 84 13.45 -12.70 20.33
N HIS A 85 14.57 -13.09 19.73
CA HIS A 85 15.57 -12.18 19.19
C HIS A 85 14.99 -11.58 17.91
N CYS A 86 14.38 -10.39 18.00
CA CYS A 86 14.16 -9.55 16.81
C CYS A 86 15.52 -9.00 16.38
N LYS A 87 15.82 -9.15 15.09
CA LYS A 87 17.02 -8.63 14.42
C LYS A 87 16.57 -7.69 13.30
#